data_AF-A0A7V7XEB6-F1
#
_entry.id   AF-A0A7V7XEB6-F1
#
_cell.length_a   1.000
_cell.length_b   1.000
_cell.length_c   1.000
_cell.angle_alpha   90.00
_cell.angle_beta   90.00
_cell.angle_gamma   90.00
#
_symmetry.space_group_name_H-M   'P 1'
#
loop_
_entity.id
_entity.type
_entity.pdbx_description
1 polymer ?
#
loop_
_entity_poly.entity_id
_entity_poly.type
_entity_poly.pdbx_seq_one_letter_code
_entity_poly.pdbx_strand_id
1 'polypeptide(L)'
;MLKLAWSNLTYDKTRLTISAGGVALAILLILVISGIFAGSEEHAVLYIRKQPASLWLMQGGVENLHMSSSIVPDTTLEKVRQIPGVREATGVLYGGGNVEIGDTIGYVGT
;
A
#
# COMPACT_ATOMS: atom_id res chain seq x y z
N MET A 1 22.23 42.57 -19.82
CA MET A 1 21.46 41.56 -20.58
C MET A 1 20.28 40.99 -19.79
N LEU A 2 20.45 40.51 -18.54
CA LEU A 2 19.31 40.05 -17.70
C LEU A 2 18.17 41.06 -17.52
N LYS A 3 18.49 42.35 -17.40
CA LYS A 3 17.49 43.41 -17.18
C LYS A 3 16.51 43.59 -18.36
N LEU A 4 16.98 43.38 -19.59
CA LEU A 4 16.14 43.42 -20.79
C LEU A 4 15.28 42.15 -20.92
N ALA A 5 15.83 40.98 -20.61
CA ALA A 5 15.08 39.73 -20.59
C ALA A 5 13.93 39.77 -19.57
N TRP A 6 14.19 40.32 -18.38
CA TRP A 6 13.16 40.47 -17.34
C TRP A 6 12.06 41.46 -17.75
N SER A 7 12.44 42.60 -18.32
CA SER A 7 11.48 43.59 -18.83
C SER A 7 10.58 43.00 -19.93
N ASN A 8 11.14 42.19 -20.83
CA ASN A 8 10.39 41.57 -21.92
C ASN A 8 9.47 40.44 -21.41
N LEU A 9 9.92 39.71 -20.40
CA LEU A 9 9.14 38.63 -19.76
C LEU A 9 7.94 39.17 -18.97
N THR A 10 8.09 40.34 -18.34
CA THR A 10 7.00 41.01 -17.60
C THR A 10 6.08 41.87 -18.46
N TYR A 11 6.37 42.03 -19.75
CA TYR A 11 5.55 42.80 -20.69
C TYR A 11 4.26 42.06 -21.01
N ASP A 12 4.33 40.73 -21.18
CA ASP A 12 3.18 39.85 -21.41
C ASP A 12 2.87 39.01 -20.16
N LYS A 13 2.40 39.69 -19.12
CA LYS A 13 2.13 39.10 -17.79
C LYS A 13 1.13 37.94 -17.87
N THR A 14 0.15 38.03 -18.77
CA THR A 14 -0.90 37.02 -18.95
C THR A 14 -0.31 35.72 -19.50
N ARG A 15 0.53 35.80 -20.54
CA ARG A 15 1.20 34.63 -21.10
C ARG A 15 2.17 34.01 -20.10
N LEU A 16 2.88 34.84 -19.33
CA LEU A 16 3.78 34.39 -18.27
C LEU A 16 3.03 33.63 -17.17
N THR A 17 1.93 34.19 -16.65
CA THR A 17 1.18 33.57 -15.55
C THR A 17 0.47 32.29 -15.98
N ILE A 18 -0.06 32.23 -17.21
CA ILE A 18 -0.68 31.01 -17.75
C ILE A 18 0.37 29.90 -17.87
N SER A 19 1.56 30.20 -18.44
CA SER A 19 2.62 29.20 -18.61
C SER A 19 3.21 28.75 -17.26
N ALA A 20 3.54 29.70 -16.39
CA ALA A 20 4.07 29.40 -15.06
C ALA A 20 3.03 28.66 -14.19
N GLY A 21 1.76 29.03 -14.29
CA GLY A 21 0.64 28.36 -13.60
C GLY A 21 0.46 26.92 -14.06
N GLY A 22 0.55 26.66 -15.36
CA GLY A 22 0.51 25.29 -15.90
C GLY A 22 1.65 24.42 -15.40
N VAL A 23 2.88 24.96 -15.38
CA VAL A 23 4.05 24.24 -14.84
C VAL A 23 3.92 23.99 -13.34
N ALA A 24 3.50 25.01 -12.57
CA ALA A 24 3.29 24.87 -11.13
C ALA A 24 2.21 23.83 -10.82
N LEU A 25 1.10 23.81 -11.58
CA LEU A 25 0.05 22.81 -11.45
C LEU A 25 0.56 21.40 -11.78
N ALA A 26 1.35 21.25 -12.85
CA ALA A 26 1.94 19.96 -13.21
C ALA A 26 2.86 19.43 -12.08
N ILE A 27 3.72 20.29 -11.52
CA ILE A 27 4.59 19.93 -10.41
C ILE A 27 3.76 19.55 -9.17
N LEU A 28 2.72 20.31 -8.85
CA LEU A 28 1.81 19.99 -7.75
C LEU A 28 1.17 18.61 -7.93
N LEU A 29 0.66 18.30 -9.12
CA LEU A 29 0.07 17.00 -9.41
C LEU A 29 1.08 15.86 -9.30
N ILE A 30 2.31 16.06 -9.78
CA ILE A 30 3.40 15.08 -9.62
C ILE A 30 3.65 14.82 -8.12
N LEU A 31 3.78 15.87 -7.32
CA LEU A 31 4.01 15.74 -5.87
C LEU A 31 2.84 15.05 -5.15
N VAL A 32 1.60 15.37 -5.52
CA VAL A 32 0.40 14.74 -4.95
C VAL A 32 0.39 13.25 -5.25
N ILE A 33 0.60 12.86 -6.51
CA ILE A 33 0.64 11.45 -6.91
C ILE A 33 1.79 10.74 -6.18
N SER A 34 3.00 11.30 -6.19
CA SER A 34 4.14 10.72 -5.48
C SER A 34 3.90 10.56 -3.97
N GLY A 35 3.26 11.54 -3.32
CA GLY A 35 2.91 11.45 -1.90
C GLY A 35 1.89 10.33 -1.61
N ILE A 36 0.89 10.19 -2.48
CA ILE A 36 -0.09 9.09 -2.38
C ILE A 36 0.61 7.73 -2.53
N PHE A 37 1.50 7.57 -3.51
CA PHE A 37 2.24 6.33 -3.73
C PHE A 37 3.19 6.01 -2.56
N ALA A 38 3.93 7.01 -2.06
CA ALA A 38 4.83 6.80 -0.92
C ALA A 38 4.05 6.39 0.35
N GLY A 39 2.88 7.01 0.58
CA GLY A 39 2.01 6.62 1.70
C GLY A 39 1.43 5.22 1.55
N SER A 40 0.98 4.84 0.34
CA SER A 40 0.37 3.53 0.11
C SER A 40 1.37 2.38 0.20
N GLU A 41 2.61 2.58 -0.25
CA GLU A 41 3.67 1.57 -0.16
C GLU A 41 3.99 1.21 1.29
N GLU A 42 4.05 2.19 2.19
CA GLU A 42 4.31 1.95 3.61
C GLU A 42 3.20 1.09 4.24
N HIS A 43 1.94 1.35 3.90
CA HIS A 43 0.81 0.56 4.37
C HIS A 43 0.75 -0.86 3.79
N ALA A 44 1.12 -1.04 2.53
CA ALA A 44 1.07 -2.36 1.88
C ALA A 44 1.99 -3.38 2.55
N VAL A 45 3.14 -2.95 3.09
CA VAL A 45 4.13 -3.84 3.72
C VAL A 45 4.12 -3.81 5.24
N LEU A 46 3.32 -2.92 5.85
CA LEU A 46 3.29 -2.71 7.30
C LEU A 46 2.95 -3.97 8.08
N TYR A 47 2.02 -4.79 7.57
CA TYR A 47 1.69 -6.09 8.16
C TYR A 47 2.91 -7.02 8.20
N ILE A 48 3.59 -7.19 7.07
CA ILE A 48 4.78 -8.05 6.95
C ILE A 48 5.90 -7.53 7.87
N ARG A 49 6.09 -6.21 7.96
CA ARG A 49 7.17 -5.59 8.74
C ARG A 49 6.93 -5.62 10.25
N LYS A 50 5.69 -5.52 10.70
CA LYS A 50 5.34 -5.47 12.14
C LYS A 50 4.95 -6.83 12.71
N GLN A 51 4.73 -7.84 11.87
CA GLN A 51 4.46 -9.19 12.33
C GLN A 51 5.71 -9.78 13.01
N PRO A 52 5.60 -10.38 14.22
CA PRO A 52 6.72 -11.02 14.89
C PRO A 52 7.18 -12.34 14.23
N ALA A 53 6.54 -12.76 13.14
CA ALA A 53 6.85 -13.99 12.43
C ALA A 53 8.16 -13.85 11.63
N SER A 54 9.10 -14.78 11.83
CA SER A 54 10.38 -14.79 11.11
C SER A 54 10.31 -15.49 9.75
N LEU A 55 9.29 -16.34 9.53
CA LEU A 55 9.12 -17.11 8.30
C LEU A 55 7.64 -17.17 7.93
N TRP A 56 7.36 -17.11 6.62
CA TRP A 56 6.03 -17.32 6.05
C TRP A 56 5.97 -18.69 5.40
N LEU A 57 4.92 -19.45 5.71
CA LEU A 57 4.63 -20.72 5.05
C LEU A 57 3.39 -20.55 4.20
N MET A 58 3.53 -20.84 2.90
CA MET A 58 2.52 -20.60 1.88
C MET A 58 2.43 -21.82 0.97
N GLN A 59 1.29 -22.00 0.32
CA GLN A 59 1.11 -23.04 -0.70
C GLN A 59 2.15 -22.89 -1.81
N GLY A 60 2.69 -24.02 -2.31
CA GLY A 60 3.64 -24.00 -3.43
C GLY A 60 3.06 -23.29 -4.65
N GLY A 61 3.86 -22.41 -5.27
CA GLY A 61 3.45 -21.55 -6.38
C GLY A 61 2.81 -20.22 -5.96
N VAL A 62 2.64 -19.99 -4.65
CA VAL A 62 2.22 -18.68 -4.13
C VAL A 62 3.42 -17.93 -3.55
N GLU A 63 3.74 -16.80 -4.16
CA GLU A 63 4.92 -15.99 -3.79
C GLU A 63 4.56 -14.64 -3.16
N ASN A 64 3.28 -14.29 -3.09
CA ASN A 64 2.82 -13.00 -2.58
C ASN A 64 1.57 -13.14 -1.70
N LEU A 65 1.37 -12.13 -0.84
CA LEU A 65 0.25 -12.05 0.10
C LEU A 65 -0.90 -11.17 -0.42
N HIS A 66 -0.74 -10.54 -1.59
CA HIS A 66 -1.72 -9.62 -2.16
C HIS A 66 -2.38 -10.23 -3.39
N MET A 67 -3.72 -10.26 -3.41
CA MET A 67 -4.51 -10.84 -4.51
C MET A 67 -4.15 -12.31 -4.81
N SER A 68 -3.70 -13.03 -3.78
CA SER A 68 -3.36 -14.44 -3.86
C SER A 68 -4.10 -15.24 -2.79
N SER A 69 -4.43 -16.49 -3.12
CA SER A 69 -5.08 -17.43 -2.22
C SER A 69 -4.13 -18.59 -1.92
N SER A 70 -3.86 -18.80 -0.64
CA SER A 70 -3.06 -19.93 -0.14
C SER A 70 -3.90 -20.70 0.86
N ILE A 71 -4.28 -21.93 0.52
CA ILE A 71 -5.07 -22.80 1.39
C ILE A 71 -4.18 -23.94 1.85
N VAL A 72 -3.77 -23.89 3.11
CA VAL A 72 -2.90 -24.88 3.73
C VAL A 72 -3.72 -25.67 4.76
N PRO A 73 -3.72 -27.02 4.72
CA PRO A 73 -4.42 -27.82 5.71
C PRO A 73 -3.87 -27.58 7.12
N ASP A 74 -4.75 -27.60 8.12
CA ASP A 74 -4.37 -27.35 9.52
C ASP A 74 -3.39 -28.42 10.06
N THR A 75 -3.45 -29.64 9.51
CA THR A 75 -2.47 -30.70 9.79
C THR A 75 -1.03 -30.31 9.42
N THR A 76 -0.86 -29.36 8.50
CA THR A 76 0.47 -28.80 8.16
C THR A 76 1.00 -27.94 9.30
N LEU A 77 0.13 -27.18 9.97
CA LEU A 77 0.50 -26.35 11.10
C LEU A 77 1.02 -27.21 12.26
N GLU A 78 0.35 -28.34 12.53
CA GLU A 78 0.80 -29.32 13.53
C GLU A 78 2.18 -29.90 13.20
N LYS A 79 2.42 -30.27 11.94
CA LYS A 79 3.74 -30.76 11.49
C LYS A 79 4.83 -29.71 11.66
N VAL A 80 4.54 -28.45 11.33
CA VAL A 80 5.49 -27.34 11.46
C VAL A 80 5.88 -27.11 12.92
N ARG A 81 4.92 -27.19 13.85
CA ARG A 81 5.18 -27.07 15.30
C ARG A 81 6.11 -28.17 15.83
N GLN A 82 6.18 -29.32 15.17
CA GLN A 82 7.06 -30.43 15.56
C GLN A 82 8.49 -30.30 15.03
N ILE A 83 8.77 -29.34 14.13
CA ILE A 83 10.11 -29.14 13.56
C ILE A 83 11.05 -28.56 14.64
N PRO A 84 12.20 -29.20 14.91
CA PRO A 84 13.19 -28.65 15.84
C PRO A 84 13.61 -27.23 15.46
N GLY A 85 13.53 -26.30 16.41
CA GLY A 85 13.85 -24.88 16.20
C GLY A 85 12.65 -23.98 15.92
N VAL A 86 11.46 -24.53 15.66
CA VAL A 86 10.21 -23.75 15.61
C VAL A 86 9.75 -23.45 17.03
N ARG A 87 9.72 -22.16 17.40
CA ARG A 87 9.22 -21.73 18.72
C ARG A 87 7.69 -21.71 18.77
N GLU A 88 7.07 -21.19 17.71
CA GLU A 88 5.64 -21.01 17.60
C GLU A 88 5.25 -21.05 16.11
N ALA A 89 4.07 -21.59 15.80
CA ALA A 89 3.48 -21.50 14.49
C ALA A 89 1.98 -21.23 14.61
N THR A 90 1.52 -20.20 13.91
CA THR A 90 0.14 -19.70 13.95
C THR A 90 -0.39 -19.57 12.53
N GLY A 91 -1.57 -20.15 12.29
CA GLY A 91 -2.26 -20.04 11.01
C GLY A 91 -2.94 -18.69 10.85
N VAL A 92 -2.91 -18.14 9.64
CA VAL A 92 -3.66 -16.93 9.28
C VAL A 92 -4.89 -17.36 8.51
N LEU A 93 -6.07 -17.10 9.07
CA LEU A 93 -7.34 -17.31 8.38
C LEU A 93 -7.81 -15.99 7.79
N TYR A 94 -8.08 -16.00 6.49
CA TYR A 94 -8.64 -14.87 5.76
C TYR A 94 -10.04 -15.25 5.29
N GLY A 95 -11.06 -14.53 5.75
CA GLY A 95 -12.45 -14.80 5.41
C GLY A 95 -13.34 -13.60 5.73
N GLY A 96 -14.31 -13.34 4.85
CA GLY A 96 -15.35 -12.34 5.07
C GLY A 96 -16.59 -12.98 5.67
N GLY A 97 -17.28 -12.24 6.53
CA GLY A 97 -18.51 -12.69 7.17
C GLY A 97 -19.48 -11.54 7.40
N ASN A 98 -20.76 -11.86 7.45
CA ASN A 98 -21.76 -10.93 7.99
C ASN A 98 -21.73 -11.02 9.50
N VAL A 99 -21.71 -9.87 10.16
CA VAL A 99 -21.84 -9.77 11.61
C VAL A 99 -23.12 -8.99 11.90
N GLU A 100 -24.02 -9.61 12.67
CA GLU A 100 -25.18 -8.92 13.24
C GLU A 100 -24.75 -8.16 14.49
N ILE A 101 -24.95 -6.84 14.49
CA ILE A 101 -24.76 -5.99 15.66
C ILE A 101 -26.12 -5.36 15.99
N GLY A 102 -26.84 -5.95 16.95
CA GLY A 102 -28.21 -5.55 17.25
C GLY A 102 -29.13 -5.74 16.04
N ASP A 103 -29.93 -4.73 15.70
CA ASP A 103 -30.83 -4.74 14.53
C ASP A 103 -30.13 -4.39 13.20
N THR A 104 -28.80 -4.22 13.19
CA THR A 104 -28.05 -3.86 11.98
C THR A 104 -27.18 -5.03 11.51
N ILE A 105 -27.40 -5.46 10.27
CA ILE A 105 -26.49 -6.39 9.57
C ILE A 105 -25.35 -5.58 8.98
N GLY A 106 -24.14 -5.78 9.51
CA GLY A 106 -22.91 -5.21 8.97
C GLY A 106 -22.13 -6.25 8.17
N TYR A 107 -21.61 -5.84 7.01
CA TYR A 107 -20.62 -6.65 6.30
C TYR A 107 -19.24 -6.38 6.88
N VAL A 108 -18.58 -7.42 7.40
CA VAL A 108 -17.17 -7.35 7.79
C VAL A 108 -16.36 -7.99 6.67
N GLY A 109 -15.93 -7.15 5.74
CA GLY A 109 -14.88 -7.46 4.78
C GLY A 109 -13.57 -6.89 5.31
N THR A 110 -12.57 -7.74 5.48
CA THR A 110 -11.17 -7.32 5.68
C THR A 110 -10.52 -7.00 4.35
#